data_AF-A0ABD0NMM2-F1
#
_entry.id   AF-A0ABD0NMM2-F1
#
_cell.length_a   1.000
_cell.length_b   1.000
_cell.length_c   1.000
_cell.angle_alpha   90.00
_cell.angle_beta   90.00
_cell.angle_gamma   90.00
#
_symmetry.space_group_name_H-M   'P 1'
#
loop_
_entity.id
_entity.type
_entity.pdbx_description
1 polymer ?
#
loop_
_entity_poly.entity_id
_entity_poly.type
_entity_poly.pdbx_seq_one_letter_code
_entity_poly.pdbx_strand_id
1 'polypeptide(L)' 'QRKVGVVLLNGQKLDLCCDVKAVCKDVLDMVVAHIGLVEHHLFSLAYLKGS' A
#
# COMPACT_ATOMS: atom_id res chain seq x y z
N GLN A 1 -3.20 -10.68 11.86
CA GLN A 1 -2.97 -10.09 10.52
C GLN A 1 -4.23 -9.39 10.04
N ARG A 2 -4.11 -8.29 9.30
CA ARG A 2 -5.18 -7.55 8.61
C ARG A 2 -4.98 -7.63 7.11
N LYS A 3 -6.09 -7.72 6.37
CA LYS A 3 -6.09 -7.60 4.91
C LYS A 3 -6.28 -6.13 4.53
N VAL A 4 -5.40 -5.62 3.67
CA VAL A 4 -5.44 -4.25 3.14
C VAL A 4 -5.42 -4.34 1.62
N GLY A 5 -6.39 -3.72 0.96
CA GLY A 5 -6.39 -3.57 -0.49
C GLY A 5 -5.80 -2.22 -0.88
N VAL A 6 -4.81 -2.22 -1.76
CA VAL A 6 -4.21 -1.02 -2.36
C VAL A 6 -4.57 -0.97 -3.84
N VAL A 7 -5.09 0.16 -4.30
CA VAL A 7 -5.30 0.40 -5.74
C VAL A 7 -4.08 1.15 -6.26
N LEU A 8 -3.37 0.54 -7.21
CA LEU A 8 -2.21 1.12 -7.87
C LEU A 8 -2.62 2.17 -8.90
N LEU A 9 -1.68 3.02 -9.31
CA LEU A 9 -1.93 4.09 -10.30
C LEU A 9 -2.36 3.57 -11.68
N ASN A 10 -2.08 2.30 -11.99
CA ASN A 10 -2.55 1.64 -13.21
C ASN A 10 -3.94 0.99 -13.06
N GLY A 11 -4.62 1.19 -11.92
CA GLY A 11 -5.95 0.64 -11.63
C GLY A 11 -5.95 -0.80 -11.11
N GLN A 12 -4.80 -1.48 -11.06
CA GLN A 12 -4.73 -2.81 -10.48
C GLN A 12 -4.90 -2.77 -8.96
N LYS A 13 -5.55 -3.80 -8.41
CA LYS A 13 -5.70 -3.98 -6.96
C LYS A 13 -4.67 -4.98 -6.45
N LEU A 14 -3.91 -4.58 -5.43
CA LEU A 14 -2.98 -5.41 -4.69
C LEU A 14 -3.55 -5.69 -3.30
N ASP A 15 -3.79 -6.95 -2.98
CA ASP A 15 -4.24 -7.38 -1.65
C ASP A 15 -3.04 -7.80 -0.80
N LEU A 16 -2.85 -7.12 0.34
CA LEU A 16 -1.73 -7.31 1.26
C LEU A 16 -2.22 -7.86 2.60
N CYS A 17 -1.43 -8.75 3.22
CA CYS A 17 -1.61 -9.17 4.60
C CYS A 17 -0.55 -8.50 5.47
N CYS A 18 -0.97 -7.67 6.41
CA CYS A 18 -0.07 -6.94 7.30
C CYS A 18 -0.32 -7.32 8.75
N ASP A 19 0.67 -7.10 9.63
CA ASP A 19 0.42 -7.21 11.06
C ASP A 19 -0.60 -6.14 11.51
N VAL A 20 -1.33 -6.38 12.60
CA VAL A 20 -2.25 -5.39 13.16
C VAL A 20 -1.52 -4.15 13.68
N LYS A 21 -0.23 -4.27 14.00
CA LYS A 21 0.68 -3.21 14.41
C LYS A 21 1.33 -2.47 13.24
N ALA A 22 1.14 -2.93 11.99
CA ALA A 22 1.73 -2.30 10.83
C ALA A 22 1.22 -0.86 10.67
N VAL A 23 2.13 0.06 10.39
CA VAL A 23 1.84 1.46 10.12
C VAL A 23 1.72 1.70 8.61
N CYS A 24 1.19 2.86 8.19
CA CYS A 24 1.05 3.18 6.76
C CYS A 24 2.37 3.10 5.98
N LYS A 25 3.50 3.44 6.63
CA LYS A 25 4.81 3.33 6.01
C LYS A 25 5.14 1.88 5.62
N ASP A 26 4.87 0.91 6.50
CA ASP A 26 5.13 -0.50 6.21
C ASP A 26 4.34 -0.99 4.98
N VAL A 27 3.10 -0.52 4.85
CA VAL A 27 2.25 -0.82 3.68
C VAL A 27 2.83 -0.19 2.42
N LEU A 28 3.26 1.08 2.48
CA LEU A 28 3.88 1.76 1.35
C LEU A 28 5.17 1.06 0.92
N ASP A 29 6.05 0.73 1.86
CA ASP A 29 7.32 0.04 1.60
C ASP A 29 7.08 -1.33 0.93
N MET A 30 6.06 -2.08 1.38
CA MET A 30 5.64 -3.33 0.73
C MET A 30 5.15 -3.11 -0.71
N VAL A 31 4.35 -2.07 -0.96
CA VAL A 31 3.87 -1.74 -2.32
C VAL A 31 5.05 -1.36 -3.22
N VAL A 32 5.94 -0.50 -2.75
CA VAL A 32 7.15 -0.04 -3.46
C VAL A 32 8.04 -1.21 -3.84
N ALA A 33 8.30 -2.11 -2.89
CA ALA A 33 9.08 -3.32 -3.13
C ALA A 33 8.39 -4.26 -4.14
N HIS A 34 7.08 -4.40 -4.05
CA HIS A 34 6.31 -5.26 -4.96
C HIS A 34 6.34 -4.77 -6.41
N ILE A 35 6.21 -3.47 -6.65
CA ILE A 35 6.16 -2.90 -8.00
C ILE A 35 7.54 -2.51 -8.55
N GLY A 36 8.59 -2.58 -7.73
CA GLY A 36 9.95 -2.18 -8.12
C GLY A 36 10.10 -0.66 -8.33
N LEU A 37 9.40 0.15 -7.55
CA LEU A 37 9.40 1.62 -7.73
C LEU A 37 10.68 2.25 -7.18
N VAL A 38 11.55 2.72 -8.07
CA VAL A 38 12.86 3.29 -7.70
C VAL A 38 12.71 4.68 -7.08
N GLU A 39 11.91 5.57 -7.66
CA GLU A 39 11.70 6.96 -7.19
C GLU A 39 10.47 7.10 -6.26
N HIS A 40 10.39 6.25 -5.24
CA HIS A 40 9.23 6.17 -4.35
C HIS A 40 8.97 7.43 -3.49
N HIS A 41 9.95 8.33 -3.35
CA HIS A 41 9.85 9.56 -2.53
C HIS A 41 8.72 10.51 -2.97
N LEU A 42 8.27 10.40 -4.21
CA LEU A 42 7.20 11.24 -4.78
C LEU A 42 5.81 10.64 -4.58
N PHE A 43 5.71 9.48 -3.93
CA PHE A 43 4.48 8.71 -3.83
C PHE A 43 4.06 8.53 -2.36
N SER A 44 2.75 8.48 -2.15
CA SER A 44 2.14 8.26 -0.84
C SER A 44 0.82 7.50 -0.99
N LEU A 45 0.29 7.00 0.13
CA LEU A 45 -1.00 6.34 0.18
C LEU A 45 -2.10 7.33 0.57
N ALA A 46 -3.23 7.24 -0.12
CA ALA A 46 -4.51 7.78 0.33
C ALA A 46 -5.39 6.64 0.84
N TYR A 47 -6.27 6.93 1.80
CA TYR A 47 -7.24 5.94 2.30
C TYR A 47 -8.66 6.38 1.98
N LEU A 48 -9.49 5.40 1.61
CA LEU A 48 -10.92 5.60 1.46
C LEU A 48 -11.60 5.28 2.79
N LYS A 49 -12.21 6.28 3.41
CA LYS A 49 -13.07 6.06 4.57
C LYS A 49 -14.43 5.58 4.09
N GLY A 50 -14.91 4.46 4.63
CA GLY A 50 -16.30 4.04 4.42
C GLY A 50 -17.27 5.09 4.98
N SER A 51 -18.44 5.22 4.34
CA SER A 51 -19.57 6.04 4.78
C SER A 51 -20.14 5.57 6.10
#